data_AF-A0A1U7X2H9-F1
#
_entry.id   AF-A0A1U7X2H9-F1
#
_cell.length_a   1.000
_cell.length_b   1.000
_cell.length_c   1.000
_cell.angle_alpha   90.00
_cell.angle_beta   90.00
_cell.angle_gamma   90.00
#
_symmetry.space_group_name_H-M   'P 1'
#
loop_
_entity.id
_entity.type
_entity.pdbx_description
1 polymer ?
#
loop_
_entity_poly.entity_id
_entity_poly.type
_entity_poly.pdbx_seq_one_letter_code
_entity_poly.pdbx_strand_id
1 'polypeptide(L)'
;MEENQNTDINQTQQLHYWGNTPEEEYYTLQNIKSTKSFFTSPRGLSLFTKSWLPKNISSPNYKGIIFMVHGYGNDISWIFQETPIFLAKNGFACFALDIEGHGLSQEVSKELYQKAKSKDKTIKIYDGMVHSLLFGETDENVEIVRNDMLAWLNDRS
;
A
#
# COMPACT_ATOMS: atom_id res chain seq x y z
N MET A 1 -9.84 3.48 39.84
CA MET A 1 -9.21 4.75 39.47
C MET A 1 -8.02 4.34 38.60
N GLU A 2 -8.16 4.11 37.28
CA GLU A 2 -8.25 5.15 36.20
C GLU A 2 -7.11 6.19 36.37
N GLU A 3 -6.18 6.44 35.45
CA GLU A 3 -6.16 6.56 33.96
C GLU A 3 -4.76 6.14 33.41
N ASN A 4 -4.58 5.52 32.22
CA ASN A 4 -4.49 6.12 30.86
C ASN A 4 -3.54 7.34 30.78
N GLN A 5 -2.66 7.61 29.80
CA GLN A 5 -2.27 7.09 28.48
C GLN A 5 -0.99 7.86 28.10
N ASN A 6 -0.09 7.29 27.30
CA ASN A 6 0.50 8.01 26.15
C ASN A 6 1.27 7.04 25.27
N THR A 7 0.54 6.42 24.35
CA THR A 7 1.08 5.78 23.16
C THR A 7 0.66 6.64 21.97
N ASP A 8 1.49 7.61 21.61
CA ASP A 8 1.43 8.24 20.28
C ASP A 8 2.71 7.87 19.55
N ILE A 9 2.65 6.69 18.91
CA ILE A 9 3.61 6.28 17.91
C ILE A 9 3.24 7.11 16.67
N ASN A 10 4.14 8.00 16.26
CA ASN A 10 4.05 8.77 15.02
C ASN A 10 3.60 7.87 13.86
N GLN A 11 2.31 7.92 13.52
CA GLN A 11 1.83 7.47 12.23
C GLN A 11 2.35 8.47 11.23
N THR A 12 3.39 8.10 10.48
CA THR A 12 3.85 8.84 9.31
C THR A 12 2.63 9.09 8.44
N GLN A 13 2.20 10.36 8.40
CA GLN A 13 0.99 10.77 7.70
C GLN A 13 1.21 10.47 6.23
N GLN A 14 0.57 9.40 5.74
CA GLN A 14 0.69 9.00 4.34
C GLN A 14 0.08 10.13 3.52
N LEU A 15 0.95 11.02 3.02
CA LEU A 15 0.51 12.19 2.28
C LEU A 15 -0.20 11.69 1.04
N HIS A 16 -1.49 11.98 0.89
CA HIS A 16 -2.21 11.65 -0.32
C HIS A 16 -2.10 12.80 -1.34
N TYR A 17 -2.37 12.55 -2.62
CA TYR A 17 -2.32 13.63 -3.62
C TYR A 17 -3.41 14.68 -3.34
N TRP A 18 -4.44 14.31 -2.56
CA TRP A 18 -5.47 15.18 -2.03
C TRP A 18 -5.12 15.83 -0.68
N GLY A 19 -3.85 15.78 -0.28
CA GLY A 19 -3.34 16.39 0.95
C GLY A 19 -3.67 15.58 2.21
N ASN A 20 -4.08 16.30 3.27
CA ASN A 20 -4.22 15.76 4.62
C ASN A 20 -5.64 15.28 4.96
N THR A 21 -6.59 15.37 4.02
CA THR A 21 -7.94 14.88 4.26
C THR A 21 -7.91 13.35 4.45
N PRO A 22 -8.48 12.81 5.54
CA PRO A 22 -8.58 11.38 5.75
C PRO A 22 -9.17 10.66 4.53
N GLU A 23 -8.60 9.51 4.17
CA GLU A 23 -8.94 8.77 2.95
C GLU A 23 -10.47 8.51 2.85
N GLU A 24 -11.11 8.10 3.95
CA GLU A 24 -12.56 7.82 3.98
C GLU A 24 -13.43 9.07 3.76
N GLU A 25 -13.02 10.20 4.34
CA GLU A 25 -13.69 11.48 4.18
C GLU A 25 -13.59 11.95 2.72
N TYR A 26 -12.40 11.90 2.15
CA TYR A 26 -12.16 12.26 0.75
C TYR A 26 -13.06 11.46 -0.19
N TYR A 27 -13.13 10.14 -0.04
CA TYR A 27 -14.00 9.31 -0.87
C TYR A 27 -15.49 9.57 -0.67
N THR A 28 -15.91 9.84 0.56
CA THR A 28 -17.30 10.22 0.84
C THR A 28 -17.68 11.53 0.14
N LEU A 29 -16.78 12.53 0.12
CA LEU A 29 -16.98 13.78 -0.63
C LEU A 29 -17.08 13.54 -2.14
N GLN A 30 -16.38 12.52 -2.66
CA GLN A 30 -16.49 12.11 -4.07
C GLN A 30 -17.72 11.23 -4.37
N ASN A 31 -18.58 10.94 -3.38
CA ASN A 31 -19.73 10.04 -3.51
C ASN A 31 -19.34 8.62 -3.97
N ILE A 32 -18.16 8.16 -3.53
CA ILE A 32 -17.67 6.81 -3.77
C ILE A 32 -17.39 6.10 -2.43
N LYS A 33 -17.34 4.77 -2.48
CA LYS A 33 -16.93 3.89 -1.40
C LYS A 33 -15.67 3.17 -1.83
N SER A 34 -14.62 3.29 -1.02
CA SER A 34 -13.38 2.53 -1.22
C SER A 34 -13.28 1.40 -0.21
N THR A 35 -12.69 0.27 -0.59
CA THR A 35 -12.36 -0.81 0.33
C THR A 35 -10.97 -1.36 0.05
N LYS A 36 -10.26 -1.75 1.11
CA LYS A 36 -8.97 -2.44 1.07
C LYS A 36 -9.19 -3.90 1.47
N SER A 37 -8.58 -4.84 0.77
CA SER A 37 -8.68 -6.27 1.09
C SER A 37 -7.42 -7.02 0.62
N PHE A 38 -7.31 -8.30 0.97
CA PHE A 38 -6.24 -9.17 0.52
C PHE A 38 -6.82 -10.42 -0.13
N PHE A 39 -6.20 -10.86 -1.21
CA PHE A 39 -6.52 -12.08 -1.94
C PHE A 39 -5.31 -13.02 -1.94
N THR A 40 -5.50 -14.28 -1.56
CA THR A 40 -4.44 -15.28 -1.60
C THR A 40 -4.38 -15.94 -2.98
N SER A 41 -3.25 -15.82 -3.67
CA SER A 41 -3.03 -16.45 -4.97
C SER A 41 -2.92 -17.98 -4.85
N PRO A 42 -3.10 -18.75 -5.94
CA PRO A 42 -2.89 -20.21 -5.93
C PRO A 42 -1.48 -20.64 -5.49
N ARG A 43 -0.50 -19.72 -5.54
CA ARG A 43 0.87 -19.94 -5.05
C ARG A 43 1.01 -19.71 -3.55
N GLY A 44 -0.06 -19.33 -2.85
CA GLY A 44 -0.06 -19.01 -1.42
C GLY A 44 0.40 -17.59 -1.08
N LEU A 45 0.54 -16.71 -2.07
CA LEU A 45 1.00 -15.33 -1.86
C LEU A 45 -0.20 -14.41 -1.60
N SER A 46 -0.09 -13.59 -0.55
CA SER A 46 -1.09 -12.57 -0.24
C SER A 46 -0.91 -11.35 -1.16
N LEU A 47 -1.95 -11.04 -1.93
CA LEU A 47 -2.00 -9.89 -2.83
C LEU A 47 -2.93 -8.84 -2.27
N PHE A 48 -2.42 -7.61 -2.11
CA PHE A 48 -3.25 -6.48 -1.74
C PHE A 48 -4.19 -6.11 -2.88
N THR A 49 -5.42 -5.80 -2.53
CA THR A 49 -6.48 -5.38 -3.46
C THR A 49 -7.18 -4.15 -2.93
N LYS A 50 -7.60 -3.28 -3.85
CA LYS A 50 -8.38 -2.09 -3.54
C LYS A 50 -9.53 -1.95 -4.53
N SER A 51 -10.68 -1.49 -4.05
CA SER A 51 -11.85 -1.25 -4.91
C SER A 51 -12.42 0.15 -4.70
N TRP A 52 -13.05 0.69 -5.73
CA TRP A 52 -13.79 1.96 -5.72
C TRP A 52 -15.15 1.75 -6.37
N LEU A 53 -16.20 1.94 -5.57
CA LEU A 53 -17.58 1.70 -5.94
C LEU A 53 -18.41 2.99 -5.81
N PRO A 54 -19.33 3.27 -6.74
CA PRO A 54 -20.31 4.36 -6.57
C PRO A 54 -21.15 4.19 -5.29
N LYS A 55 -21.30 5.23 -4.46
CA LYS A 55 -21.98 5.17 -3.14
C LYS A 55 -23.51 5.25 -3.22
N ASN A 56 -24.05 5.98 -4.19
CA ASN A 56 -25.49 6.28 -4.31
C ASN A 56 -26.04 5.89 -5.69
N ILE A 57 -26.04 4.61 -6.02
CA ILE A 57 -26.92 4.12 -7.09
C ILE A 57 -28.07 3.41 -6.39
N SER A 58 -29.27 4.02 -6.43
CA SER A 58 -30.50 3.52 -5.80
C SER A 58 -30.99 2.15 -6.32
N SER A 59 -30.19 1.49 -7.17
CA SER A 59 -30.23 0.09 -7.57
C SER A 59 -28.93 -0.16 -8.34
N PRO A 60 -28.13 -1.21 -8.13
CA PRO A 60 -26.73 -1.28 -8.58
C PRO A 60 -26.66 -1.56 -10.08
N ASN A 61 -26.94 -0.56 -10.91
CA ASN A 61 -26.71 -0.60 -12.34
C ASN A 61 -25.37 0.09 -12.62
N TYR A 62 -24.29 -0.57 -12.21
CA TYR A 62 -22.95 -0.13 -12.60
C TYR A 62 -22.88 -0.12 -14.13
N LYS A 63 -22.34 0.94 -14.72
CA LYS A 63 -22.16 1.05 -16.17
C LYS A 63 -21.19 -0.01 -16.72
N GLY A 64 -20.34 -0.54 -15.85
CA GLY A 64 -19.37 -1.59 -16.15
C GLY A 64 -18.44 -1.84 -14.97
N ILE A 65 -17.62 -2.88 -15.11
CA ILE A 65 -16.56 -3.24 -14.17
C ILE A 65 -15.21 -3.06 -14.85
N ILE A 66 -14.25 -2.46 -14.15
CA ILE A 66 -12.90 -2.18 -14.65
C ILE A 66 -11.89 -2.81 -13.70
N PHE A 67 -11.03 -3.67 -14.24
CA PHE A 67 -9.87 -4.20 -13.54
C PHE A 67 -8.62 -3.46 -14.01
N MET A 68 -7.88 -2.89 -13.07
CA MET A 68 -6.71 -2.08 -13.35
C MET A 68 -5.47 -2.77 -12.79
N VAL A 69 -4.39 -2.77 -13.57
CA VAL A 69 -3.09 -3.34 -13.22
C VAL A 69 -2.05 -2.25 -13.41
N HIS A 70 -1.19 -2.04 -12.43
CA HIS A 70 -0.15 -1.03 -12.51
C HIS A 70 1.04 -1.51 -13.35
N GLY A 71 1.82 -0.56 -13.87
CA GLY A 71 3.03 -0.82 -14.65
C GLY A 71 4.29 -0.95 -13.80
N TYR A 72 5.44 -0.98 -14.47
CA TYR A 72 6.77 -1.05 -13.85
C TYR A 72 7.04 0.12 -12.90
N GLY A 73 7.62 -0.17 -11.73
CA GLY A 73 8.02 0.84 -10.74
C GLY A 73 6.85 1.59 -10.10
N ASN A 74 5.65 1.01 -10.11
CA ASN A 74 4.43 1.62 -9.58
C ASN A 74 3.69 0.63 -8.66
N ASP A 75 2.63 1.10 -8.01
CA ASP A 75 1.73 0.35 -7.14
C ASP A 75 0.35 1.06 -7.09
N ILE A 76 -0.61 0.57 -6.29
CA ILE A 76 -1.95 1.17 -6.15
C ILE A 76 -1.95 2.46 -5.29
N SER A 77 -0.81 3.10 -5.04
CA SER A 77 -0.76 4.34 -4.26
C SER A 77 -1.05 5.59 -5.12
N TRP A 78 -0.12 6.54 -5.15
CA TRP A 78 -0.41 7.96 -5.26
C TRP A 78 -1.07 8.37 -6.57
N ILE A 79 -0.40 8.11 -7.71
CA ILE A 79 -0.90 8.52 -9.03
C ILE A 79 -1.97 7.55 -9.54
N PHE A 80 -1.95 6.30 -9.09
CA PHE A 80 -2.84 5.27 -9.59
C PHE A 80 -4.30 5.54 -9.23
N GLN A 81 -4.57 6.15 -8.08
CA GLN A 81 -5.92 6.28 -7.52
C GLN A 81 -6.80 7.33 -8.20
N GLU A 82 -6.23 8.36 -8.82
CA GLU A 82 -6.95 9.40 -9.58
C GLU A 82 -7.95 8.79 -10.58
N THR A 83 -7.48 7.82 -11.36
CA THR A 83 -8.24 7.20 -12.45
C THR A 83 -9.44 6.37 -11.96
N PRO A 84 -9.31 5.38 -11.05
CA PRO A 84 -10.45 4.62 -10.54
C PRO A 84 -11.43 5.50 -9.77
N ILE A 85 -10.98 6.57 -9.11
CA ILE A 85 -11.86 7.54 -8.44
C ILE A 85 -12.73 8.27 -9.48
N PHE A 86 -12.11 8.79 -10.55
CA PHE A 86 -12.83 9.43 -11.65
C PHE A 86 -13.86 8.47 -12.29
N LEU A 87 -13.45 7.23 -12.57
CA LEU A 87 -14.33 6.21 -13.17
C LEU A 87 -15.49 5.82 -12.22
N ALA A 88 -15.21 5.66 -10.93
CA ALA A 88 -16.22 5.37 -9.92
C ALA A 88 -17.24 6.50 -9.78
N LYS A 89 -16.82 7.76 -9.81
CA LYS A 89 -17.74 8.92 -9.87
C LYS A 89 -18.65 8.88 -11.08
N ASN A 90 -18.19 8.29 -12.18
CA ASN A 90 -18.95 8.16 -13.43
C ASN A 90 -19.81 6.88 -13.52
N GLY A 91 -19.87 6.08 -12.45
CA GLY A 91 -20.77 4.92 -12.34
C GLY A 91 -20.14 3.57 -12.70
N PHE A 92 -18.81 3.49 -12.79
CA PHE A 92 -18.08 2.22 -12.99
C PHE A 92 -17.62 1.63 -11.66
N ALA A 93 -17.64 0.30 -11.52
CA ALA A 93 -16.99 -0.37 -10.40
C ALA A 93 -15.54 -0.66 -10.76
N CYS A 94 -14.59 -0.13 -9.99
CA CYS A 94 -13.16 -0.26 -10.28
C CYS A 94 -12.47 -1.13 -9.23
N PHE A 95 -11.57 -2.00 -9.69
CA PHE A 95 -10.78 -2.91 -8.87
C PHE A 95 -9.33 -2.86 -9.31
N ALA A 96 -8.41 -2.93 -8.35
CA ALA A 96 -6.98 -3.04 -8.61
C ALA A 96 -6.33 -3.99 -7.61
N LEU A 97 -5.17 -4.53 -8.00
CA LEU A 97 -4.29 -5.30 -7.12
C LEU A 97 -2.84 -4.81 -7.25
N ASP A 98 -2.08 -4.93 -6.17
CA ASP A 98 -0.62 -4.76 -6.20
C ASP A 98 -0.04 -6.09 -6.66
N ILE A 99 0.72 -6.06 -7.75
CA ILE A 99 1.35 -7.28 -8.27
C ILE A 99 2.38 -7.82 -7.26
N GLU A 100 2.71 -9.10 -7.40
CA GLU A 100 3.69 -9.80 -6.57
C GLU A 100 4.98 -8.96 -6.37
N GLY A 101 5.34 -8.68 -5.10
CA GLY A 101 6.55 -7.94 -4.73
C GLY A 101 6.43 -6.41 -4.77
N HIS A 102 5.26 -5.86 -5.06
CA HIS A 102 5.02 -4.41 -5.13
C HIS A 102 4.05 -3.95 -4.04
N GLY A 103 4.10 -2.66 -3.70
CA GLY A 103 3.21 -2.02 -2.72
C GLY A 103 3.06 -2.84 -1.44
N LEU A 104 1.83 -3.26 -1.15
CA LEU A 104 1.49 -4.06 0.03
C LEU A 104 1.52 -5.58 -0.21
N SER A 105 1.87 -6.04 -1.41
CA SER A 105 2.00 -7.46 -1.81
C SER A 105 3.44 -7.98 -1.61
N GLN A 106 4.00 -7.82 -0.41
CA GLN A 106 5.44 -7.99 -0.13
C GLN A 106 5.90 -9.45 0.10
N GLU A 107 5.00 -10.43 0.05
CA GLU A 107 5.29 -11.83 0.39
C GLU A 107 6.42 -12.46 -0.45
N VAL A 108 6.65 -11.95 -1.67
CA VAL A 108 7.77 -12.38 -2.52
C VAL A 108 9.13 -12.13 -1.88
N SER A 109 9.31 -11.02 -1.16
CA SER A 109 10.56 -10.72 -0.47
C SER A 109 10.87 -11.75 0.62
N LYS A 110 9.83 -12.23 1.31
CA LYS A 110 9.95 -13.32 2.29
C LYS A 110 10.26 -14.64 1.60
N GLU A 111 9.61 -14.95 0.47
CA GLU A 111 9.89 -16.16 -0.30
C GLU A 111 11.34 -16.19 -0.79
N LEU A 112 11.85 -15.07 -1.33
CA LEU A 112 13.24 -14.92 -1.73
C LEU A 112 14.20 -15.16 -0.56
N TYR A 113 13.92 -14.54 0.59
CA TYR A 113 14.72 -14.73 1.80
C TYR A 113 14.77 -16.20 2.20
N GLN A 114 13.64 -16.92 2.22
CA GLN A 114 13.62 -18.34 2.60
C GLN A 114 14.42 -19.19 1.62
N LYS A 115 14.28 -18.94 0.31
CA LYS A 115 14.96 -19.71 -0.75
C LYS A 115 16.45 -19.39 -0.91
N ALA A 116 16.91 -18.23 -0.44
CA ALA A 116 18.32 -17.85 -0.55
C ALA A 116 19.23 -18.88 0.14
N LYS A 117 20.28 -19.34 -0.55
CA LYS A 117 21.22 -20.36 0.00
C LYS A 117 22.12 -19.86 1.13
N SER A 118 22.25 -18.54 1.30
CA SER A 118 23.11 -17.97 2.34
C SER A 118 22.64 -18.40 3.73
N LYS A 119 23.60 -18.74 4.60
CA LYS A 119 23.36 -18.97 6.03
C LYS A 119 23.33 -17.67 6.82
N ASP A 120 24.14 -16.71 6.40
CA ASP A 120 24.16 -15.36 6.95
C ASP A 120 23.30 -14.46 6.06
N LYS A 121 22.06 -14.27 6.48
CA LYS A 121 21.06 -13.43 5.83
C LYS A 121 20.09 -12.95 6.89
N THR A 122 19.61 -11.73 6.72
CA THR A 122 18.55 -11.14 7.56
C THR A 122 17.52 -10.51 6.65
N ILE A 123 16.27 -10.48 7.08
CA ILE A 123 15.20 -9.72 6.43
C ILE A 123 14.62 -8.75 7.44
N LYS A 124 14.50 -7.48 7.05
CA LYS A 124 13.83 -6.43 7.82
C LYS A 124 12.72 -5.86 6.93
N ILE A 125 11.50 -5.84 7.45
CA ILE A 125 10.33 -5.26 6.78
C ILE A 125 10.04 -3.93 7.48
N TYR A 126 9.85 -2.89 6.68
CA TYR A 126 9.57 -1.54 7.16
C TYR A 126 8.09 -1.25 6.96
N ASP A 127 7.31 -1.40 8.03
CA ASP A 127 5.87 -1.20 7.98
C ASP A 127 5.54 0.26 7.62
N GLY A 128 4.62 0.44 6.66
CA GLY A 128 4.19 1.76 6.19
C GLY A 128 5.07 2.39 5.11
N MET A 129 6.22 1.79 4.78
CA MET A 129 7.08 2.25 3.68
C MET A 129 6.70 1.58 2.34
N VAL A 130 6.92 2.28 1.24
CA VAL A 130 6.62 1.88 -0.15
C VAL A 130 7.82 1.21 -0.83
N HIS A 131 7.62 0.81 -2.09
CA HIS A 131 8.57 0.05 -2.90
C HIS A 131 10.00 0.65 -2.95
N SER A 132 10.14 1.97 -2.96
CA SER A 132 11.44 2.65 -3.18
C SER A 132 12.03 3.22 -1.88
N LEU A 133 12.48 2.34 -0.99
CA LEU A 133 12.96 2.68 0.37
C LEU A 133 14.09 3.73 0.45
N LEU A 134 14.80 4.00 -0.65
CA LEU A 134 15.92 4.96 -0.68
C LEU A 134 15.62 6.24 -1.46
N PHE A 135 14.52 6.31 -2.21
CA PHE A 135 14.22 7.41 -3.13
C PHE A 135 12.74 7.83 -3.20
N GLY A 136 11.82 7.06 -2.61
CA GLY A 136 10.37 7.33 -2.61
C GLY A 136 9.76 7.46 -1.22
N GLU A 137 10.60 7.74 -0.22
CA GLU A 137 10.26 7.84 1.20
C GLU A 137 10.60 9.22 1.76
N THR A 138 10.13 9.53 2.98
CA THR A 138 10.58 10.74 3.68
C THR A 138 12.07 10.67 4.01
N ASP A 139 12.73 11.81 4.18
CA ASP A 139 14.16 11.84 4.51
C ASP A 139 14.47 11.05 5.79
N GLU A 140 13.58 11.09 6.79
CA GLU A 140 13.70 10.34 8.03
C GLU A 140 13.61 8.82 7.79
N ASN A 141 12.63 8.37 7.00
CA ASN A 141 12.48 6.95 6.65
C ASN A 141 13.70 6.44 5.86
N VAL A 142 14.19 7.23 4.91
CA VAL A 142 15.39 6.92 4.13
C VAL A 142 16.62 6.82 5.05
N GLU A 143 16.76 7.71 6.02
CA GLU A 143 17.86 7.69 6.97
C GLU A 143 17.84 6.45 7.86
N ILE A 144 16.66 6.03 8.35
CA ILE A 144 16.50 4.77 9.09
C ILE A 144 17.02 3.59 8.27
N VAL A 145 16.58 3.48 7.01
CA VAL A 145 16.99 2.38 6.12
C VAL A 145 18.49 2.39 5.86
N ARG A 146 19.08 3.57 5.61
CA ARG A 146 20.54 3.69 5.40
C ARG A 146 21.34 3.31 6.65
N ASN A 147 20.91 3.76 7.82
CA ASN A 147 21.58 3.44 9.08
C ASN A 147 21.54 1.95 9.40
N ASP A 148 20.40 1.28 9.15
CA ASP A 148 20.30 -0.17 9.30
C ASP A 148 21.23 -0.92 8.34
N MET A 149 21.34 -0.49 7.08
CA MET A 149 22.28 -1.08 6.12
C MET A 149 23.73 -0.91 6.58
N LEU A 150 24.11 0.28 7.04
CA LEU A 150 25.45 0.55 7.55
C LEU A 150 25.77 -0.28 8.79
N ALA A 151 24.85 -0.36 9.75
CA ALA A 151 25.01 -1.19 10.95
C ALA A 151 25.21 -2.67 10.56
N TRP A 152 24.37 -3.19 9.67
CA TRP A 152 24.47 -4.59 9.22
C TRP A 152 25.80 -4.92 8.53
N LEU A 153 26.34 -3.98 7.74
CA LEU A 153 27.64 -4.12 7.10
C LEU A 153 28.78 -4.06 8.12
N ASN A 154 28.72 -3.11 9.05
CA ASN A 154 29.74 -2.93 10.08
C ASN A 154 29.84 -4.13 11.03
N ASP A 155 28.72 -4.80 11.32
CA ASP A 155 28.68 -6.02 12.14
C ASP A 155 29.40 -7.21 11.49
N ARG A 156 29.73 -7.13 10.19
CA ARG A 156 30.36 -8.19 9.38
C ARG A 156 31.75 -7.84 8.87
N SER A 157 32.21 -6.63 9.13
CA SER A 157 33.56 -6.16 8.77
C SER A 157 34.60 -6.44 9.85
#